data_AF-A0A957GPB6-F1
#
_entry.id   AF-A0A957GPB6-F1
#
_cell.length_a   1.000
_cell.length_b   1.000
_cell.length_c   1.000
_cell.angle_alpha   90.00
_cell.angle_beta   90.00
_cell.angle_gamma   90.00
#
_symmetry.space_group_name_H-M   'P 1'
#
loop_
_entity.id
_entity.type
_entity.pdbx_description
1 polymer ?
#
loop_
_entity_poly.entity_id
_entity_poly.type
_entity_poly.pdbx_seq_one_letter_code
_entity_poly.pdbx_strand_id
1 'polypeptide(L)'
;EWLNKFHKDMEKSADYAEKTLAQYRLGMKANGSIVGVAILVDEDGCEACRALPADAVYHPDEAPHLPLPECSKGNHCRCVYRPVMTYQQNDE
;
A
#
# COMPACT_ATOMS: atom_id res chain seq x y z
N GLU A 1 9.85 13.78 -1.29
CA GLU A 1 10.37 12.64 -2.10
C GLU A 1 11.31 11.67 -1.36
N TRP A 2 11.95 12.05 -0.24
CA TRP A 2 12.84 11.15 0.53
C TRP A 2 12.14 9.91 1.15
N LEU A 3 10.91 10.08 1.69
CA LEU A 3 10.10 9.00 2.27
C LEU A 3 9.78 7.87 1.28
N ASN A 4 9.54 8.20 0.00
CA ASN A 4 9.28 7.20 -1.04
C ASN A 4 10.53 6.36 -1.33
N LYS A 5 11.74 6.92 -1.18
CA LYS A 5 12.99 6.22 -1.46
C LYS A 5 13.36 5.23 -0.35
N PHE A 6 13.07 5.56 0.91
CA PHE A 6 13.44 4.74 2.07
C PHE A 6 12.62 3.44 2.17
N HIS A 7 11.33 3.47 1.82
CA HIS A 7 10.46 2.28 1.91
C HIS A 7 10.62 1.31 0.72
N LYS A 8 11.28 1.76 -0.36
CA LYS A 8 11.46 0.97 -1.59
C LYS A 8 12.70 0.09 -1.59
N ASP A 9 13.72 0.45 -0.79
CA ASP A 9 15.03 -0.23 -0.82
C ASP A 9 15.21 -1.24 0.34
N MET A 10 14.33 -1.19 1.34
CA MET A 10 14.37 -2.12 2.47
C MET A 10 13.62 -3.41 2.18
N GLU A 11 14.19 -4.54 2.59
CA GLU A 11 13.48 -5.81 2.66
C GLU A 11 12.24 -5.68 3.55
N LYS A 12 11.09 -6.15 3.06
CA LYS A 12 9.86 -6.21 3.83
C LYS A 12 10.01 -7.27 4.92
N SER A 13 9.82 -6.86 6.17
CA SER A 13 9.62 -7.80 7.28
C SER A 13 8.43 -8.72 7.01
N ALA A 14 8.45 -9.93 7.59
CA ALA A 14 7.36 -10.90 7.47
C ALA A 14 5.97 -10.30 7.77
N ASP A 15 5.87 -9.45 8.80
CA ASP A 15 4.62 -8.82 9.24
C ASP A 15 4.35 -7.45 8.58
N TYR A 16 5.00 -7.12 7.46
CA TYR A 16 4.90 -5.79 6.83
C TYR A 16 3.45 -5.41 6.51
N ALA A 17 2.71 -6.32 5.87
CA ALA A 17 1.31 -6.10 5.51
C ALA A 17 0.45 -5.86 6.73
N GLU A 18 0.54 -6.76 7.71
CA GLU A 18 -0.25 -6.71 8.94
C GLU A 18 -0.02 -5.41 9.72
N LYS A 19 1.24 -5.02 9.93
CA LYS A 19 1.59 -3.79 10.64
C LYS A 19 1.08 -2.54 9.93
N THR A 20 1.31 -2.44 8.63
CA THR A 20 0.95 -1.25 7.85
C THR A 20 -0.57 -1.10 7.74
N LEU A 21 -1.27 -2.18 7.43
CA LEU A 21 -2.73 -2.17 7.30
C LEU A 21 -3.42 -1.93 8.66
N ALA A 22 -2.88 -2.47 9.76
CA ALA A 22 -3.37 -2.17 11.10
C ALA A 22 -3.25 -0.67 11.44
N GLN A 23 -2.14 -0.02 11.08
CA GLN A 23 -1.96 1.42 11.26
C GLN A 23 -3.01 2.24 10.48
N TYR A 24 -3.29 1.87 9.22
CA TYR A 24 -4.32 2.56 8.43
C TYR A 24 -5.74 2.27 8.93
N ARG A 25 -6.02 1.05 9.40
CA ARG A 25 -7.29 0.72 10.05
C ARG A 25 -7.52 1.61 11.29
N LEU A 26 -6.48 1.86 12.08
CA LEU A 26 -6.55 2.79 13.21
C LEU A 26 -6.79 4.23 12.74
N GLY A 27 -6.13 4.68 11.67
CA GLY A 27 -6.31 6.02 11.10
C GLY A 27 -7.59 6.23 10.31
N MET A 28 -8.32 5.18 9.92
CA MET A 28 -9.70 5.26 9.44
C MET A 28 -10.70 5.37 10.60
N LYS A 29 -10.40 4.69 11.71
CA LYS A 29 -11.20 4.79 12.94
C LYS A 29 -10.93 6.15 13.61
N ALA A 30 -11.86 6.60 14.45
CA ALA A 30 -11.78 7.87 15.21
C ALA A 30 -11.87 9.18 14.39
N ASN A 31 -12.82 9.29 13.45
CA ASN A 31 -12.98 10.47 12.56
C ASN A 31 -11.69 10.82 11.80
N GLY A 32 -10.82 9.83 11.59
CA GLY A 32 -9.57 10.03 10.91
C GLY A 32 -9.76 10.32 9.43
N SER A 33 -8.78 11.00 8.84
CA SER A 33 -8.88 11.49 7.46
C SER A 33 -8.56 10.44 6.40
N ILE A 34 -8.33 9.18 6.79
CA ILE A 34 -8.09 8.07 5.86
C ILE A 34 -9.43 7.47 5.44
N VAL A 35 -9.65 7.28 4.13
CA VAL A 35 -10.84 6.62 3.56
C VAL A 35 -10.55 5.24 3.01
N GLY A 36 -9.28 4.90 2.83
CA GLY A 36 -8.86 3.59 2.37
C GLY A 36 -7.35 3.52 2.17
N VAL A 37 -6.91 2.46 1.51
CA VAL A 37 -5.51 2.21 1.18
C VAL A 37 -5.37 1.87 -0.30
N ALA A 38 -4.39 2.48 -0.96
CA ALA A 38 -3.98 2.15 -2.30
C ALA A 38 -2.61 1.46 -2.28
N ILE A 39 -2.33 0.66 -3.30
CA ILE A 39 -1.01 0.08 -3.53
C ILE A 39 -0.29 0.98 -4.52
N LEU A 40 0.75 1.67 -4.07
CA LEU A 40 1.66 2.40 -4.95
C LEU A 40 2.63 1.40 -5.57
N VAL A 41 2.42 1.12 -6.85
CA VAL A 41 3.31 0.29 -7.65
C VAL A 41 4.57 1.07 -7.97
N ASP A 42 5.73 0.50 -7.65
CA ASP A 42 7.02 1.08 -8.02
C ASP A 42 7.23 1.03 -9.54
N GLU A 43 8.07 1.91 -10.09
CA GLU A 43 8.45 1.86 -11.51
C GLU A 43 9.05 0.50 -11.86
N ASP A 44 9.85 -0.08 -10.96
CA ASP A 44 10.38 -1.44 -11.06
C ASP A 44 9.57 -2.42 -10.18
N GLY A 45 8.26 -2.20 -10.05
CA GLY A 45 7.33 -3.08 -9.37
C GLY A 45 7.22 -4.45 -10.05
N CYS A 46 6.77 -5.48 -9.29
CA CYS A 46 6.51 -6.79 -9.88
C CYS A 46 5.26 -6.77 -10.78
N GLU A 47 5.19 -7.72 -11.71
CA GLU A 47 4.05 -7.87 -12.63
C GLU A 47 2.73 -8.07 -11.89
N ALA A 48 2.73 -8.89 -10.82
CA ALA A 48 1.54 -9.11 -9.99
C ALA A 48 0.96 -7.80 -9.42
N CYS A 49 1.80 -6.85 -9.01
CA CYS A 49 1.32 -5.54 -8.54
C CYS A 49 0.88 -4.63 -9.69
N ARG A 50 1.53 -4.70 -10.85
CA ARG A 50 1.14 -3.94 -12.05
C ARG A 50 -0.18 -4.41 -12.65
N ALA A 51 -0.57 -5.66 -12.41
CA ALA A 51 -1.83 -6.24 -12.84
C ALA A 51 -3.03 -5.80 -11.96
N LEU A 52 -2.79 -5.18 -10.81
CA LEU A 52 -3.87 -4.60 -10.00
C LEU A 52 -4.47 -3.37 -10.71
N PRO A 53 -5.76 -3.06 -10.49
CA PRO A 53 -6.34 -1.84 -11.03
C PRO A 53 -5.62 -0.61 -10.46
N ALA A 54 -5.22 0.32 -11.32
CA ALA A 54 -4.37 1.46 -10.97
C ALA A 54 -5.02 2.43 -9.97
N ASP A 55 -6.35 2.51 -10.01
CA ASP A 55 -7.22 3.37 -9.20
C ASP A 55 -7.91 2.60 -8.05
N ALA A 56 -7.51 1.35 -7.79
CA ALA A 56 -8.09 0.57 -6.71
C ALA A 56 -7.79 1.17 -5.33
N VAL A 57 -8.85 1.44 -4.58
CA VAL A 57 -8.82 1.79 -3.17
C VAL A 57 -9.47 0.67 -2.38
N TYR A 58 -8.72 0.11 -1.43
CA TYR A 58 -9.17 -1.01 -0.60
C TYR A 58 -9.49 -0.54 0.81
N HIS A 59 -10.38 -1.26 1.49
CA HIS A 59 -10.42 -1.24 2.94
C HIS A 59 -9.17 -1.97 3.49
N PRO A 60 -8.56 -1.54 4.62
CA PRO A 60 -7.37 -2.19 5.16
C PRO A 60 -7.56 -3.67 5.56
N ASP A 61 -8.79 -4.15 5.73
CA ASP A 61 -9.09 -5.57 5.98
C ASP A 61 -9.21 -6.40 4.68
N GLU A 62 -9.33 -5.74 3.53
CA GLU A 62 -9.54 -6.38 2.22
C GLU A 62 -8.37 -6.15 1.26
N ALA A 63 -7.43 -5.28 1.65
CA ALA A 63 -6.27 -4.95 0.84
C ALA A 63 -5.38 -6.20 0.60
N PRO A 64 -4.91 -6.42 -0.63
CA PRO A 64 -3.98 -7.51 -0.92
C PRO A 64 -2.70 -7.42 -0.09
N HIS A 65 -2.28 -8.52 0.52
CA HIS A 65 -1.06 -8.55 1.34
C HIS A 65 0.20 -8.45 0.47
N LEU A 66 0.98 -7.38 0.66
CA LEU A 66 2.30 -7.19 0.07
C LEU A 66 3.40 -7.88 0.92
N PRO A 67 4.37 -8.57 0.30
CA PRO A 67 4.44 -8.87 -1.12
C PRO A 67 3.32 -9.84 -1.55
N LEU A 68 2.76 -9.62 -2.74
CA LEU A 68 1.75 -10.53 -3.28
C LEU A 68 2.32 -11.96 -3.42
N PRO A 69 1.50 -13.01 -3.30
CA PRO A 69 1.96 -14.40 -3.46
C PRO A 69 2.71 -14.64 -4.78
N GLU A 70 2.28 -13.97 -5.85
CA GLU A 70 2.89 -14.06 -7.19
C GLU A 70 4.00 -13.00 -7.43
N CYS A 71 4.47 -12.34 -6.37
CA CYS A 71 5.54 -11.36 -6.50
C CYS A 71 6.87 -12.04 -6.85
N SER A 72 7.35 -11.80 -8.06
CA SER A 72 8.67 -12.28 -8.52
C SER A 72 9.87 -11.77 -7.70
N LYS A 73 9.68 -10.77 -6.84
CA LYS A 73 10.72 -10.16 -5.99
C LYS A 73 10.62 -10.56 -4.52
N GLY A 74 9.60 -11.34 -4.12
CA GLY A 74 9.39 -11.75 -2.73
C GLY A 74 9.44 -10.57 -1.74
N ASN A 75 10.18 -10.73 -0.64
CA ASN A 75 10.34 -9.69 0.38
C ASN A 75 11.07 -8.42 -0.11
N HIS A 76 11.74 -8.48 -1.27
CA HIS A 76 12.34 -7.32 -1.94
C HIS A 76 11.37 -6.61 -2.89
N CYS A 77 10.07 -6.93 -2.84
CA CYS A 77 9.04 -6.16 -3.52
C CYS A 77 9.18 -4.67 -3.14
N ARG A 78 9.15 -3.76 -4.11
CA ARG A 78 9.26 -2.31 -3.85
C ARG A 78 7.92 -1.58 -3.80
N CYS A 79 6.84 -2.27 -4.13
CA CYS A 79 5.49 -1.72 -4.01
C CYS A 79 5.15 -1.50 -2.54
N VAL A 80 4.37 -0.47 -2.25
CA VAL A 80 4.05 -0.06 -0.87
C VAL A 80 2.59 0.33 -0.74
N TYR A 81 2.05 0.22 0.46
CA TYR A 81 0.75 0.80 0.76
C TYR A 81 0.84 2.32 0.93
N ARG A 82 -0.22 3.03 0.53
CA ARG A 82 -0.40 4.46 0.75
C ARG A 82 -1.81 4.71 1.28
N PRO A 83 -1.98 5.52 2.33
CA PRO A 83 -3.32 5.90 2.76
C PRO A 83 -3.94 6.81 1.70
N VAL A 84 -5.21 6.60 1.41
CA VAL A 84 -6.03 7.51 0.61
C VAL A 84 -6.76 8.41 1.59
N MET A 85 -6.60 9.72 1.44
CA MET A 85 -7.16 10.70 2.36
C MET A 85 -8.48 11.26 1.81
N THR A 86 -9.40 11.66 2.69
CA THR A 86 -10.71 12.26 2.34
C THR A 86 -10.62 13.42 1.35
N TYR A 87 -9.59 14.27 1.47
CA TYR A 87 -9.42 15.44 0.59
C TYR A 87 -8.95 15.07 -0.83
N GLN A 88 -8.36 13.88 -1.02
CA GLN A 88 -7.94 13.41 -2.35
C GLN A 88 -9.11 12.90 -3.20
N GLN A 89 -10.31 12.77 -2.61
CA GLN A 89 -11.54 12.41 -3.30
C GLN A 89 -12.36 13.63 -3.78
N ASN A 90 -11.94 14.86 -3.42
CA ASN A 90 -12.69 16.09 -3.70
C ASN A 90 -12.12 16.94 -4.85
N ASP A 91 -11.16 16.40 -5.61
CA ASP A 91 -10.58 17.04 -6.81
C ASP A 91 -11.19 16.39 -8.06
N GLU A 92 -12.50 16.58 -8.25
CA GLU A 92 -13.25 16.40 -9.52
C GLU A 92 -14.20 17.59 -9.73
#